data_AF-A0A9D1HGS3-F1
#
_entry.id   AF-A0A9D1HGS3-F1
#
_cell.length_a   1.000
_cell.length_b   1.000
_cell.length_c   1.000
_cell.angle_alpha   90.00
_cell.angle_beta   90.00
_cell.angle_gamma   90.00
#
_symmetry.space_group_name_H-M   'P 1'
#
loop_
_entity.id
_entity.type
_entity.pdbx_description
1 polymer ?
#
loop_
_entity_poly.entity_id
_entity_poly.type
_entity_poly.pdbx_seq_one_letter_code
_entity_poly.pdbx_strand_id
1 'polypeptide(L)'
;MSEYTSLVDIVEALYDLNYVDQDRVALTGHSMGADQTNNTVRYYLTQAATGEGENKIAAALVIGSDPPYTSYEVEGLDEPVPVTIDYGVVEAKYDEWFFKQEDVGMDPARYLESANAKAFIEQVGVTVDGNVENGRIYEGSINGQDYCRVIYQNTEIHPMNHFSRNTAASAVNYFYTVFGVPNGYERIDEGNQVWFFKELFNLVGLVGIFMLLFPLSYMLLHTRFFSEIISKRDDVYVQKLPSLGDKVAYWIIFAIDTAIPALLLMPVGFKLIGQESFVPSIFNNVFGEPNTNELVGWSVAVALAILAVNVIYLFVRKRGSDIRAWGIQVSVRQFFKALLLAVLTVAGAYLVVFGVNYVFNTDFRIWVLAVKTFDLRKLVYALIYFPGFAIFYLINSLITNNCNNVKGWKEWQKLLVSCISNIAGMVVLIVIQYSALIADGTITFNAMRIVNLFPLLVLIPVATILSRQYFKETKNIYTGSFVFGIFYAIVTCANTAFLGSLI
;
A
#
# COMPACT_ATOMS: atom_id res chain seq x y z
N MET A 1 -16.62 13.65 -16.83
CA MET A 1 -15.99 13.19 -15.56
C MET A 1 -17.13 12.97 -14.59
N SER A 2 -17.19 11.83 -13.88
CA SER A 2 -18.34 11.52 -13.03
C SER A 2 -18.52 12.60 -11.96
N GLU A 3 -19.71 13.19 -11.88
CA GLU A 3 -20.16 14.20 -10.91
C GLU A 3 -20.13 13.74 -9.43
N TYR A 4 -19.41 12.65 -9.10
CA TYR A 4 -19.55 11.92 -7.84
C TYR A 4 -18.27 11.81 -6.98
N THR A 5 -17.23 12.62 -7.24
CA THR A 5 -16.04 12.63 -6.36
C THR A 5 -15.59 14.05 -6.05
N SER A 6 -16.28 14.69 -5.13
CA SER A 6 -15.91 15.95 -4.48
C SER A 6 -16.06 15.82 -2.96
N LEU A 7 -15.61 16.83 -2.22
CA LEU A 7 -15.71 16.96 -0.76
C LEU A 7 -16.88 17.88 -0.36
N VAL A 8 -17.81 18.17 -1.28
CA VAL A 8 -18.89 19.16 -1.07
C VAL A 8 -19.72 18.84 0.17
N ASP A 9 -20.19 17.60 0.34
CA ASP A 9 -20.98 17.22 1.51
C ASP A 9 -20.22 17.44 2.84
N ILE A 10 -18.88 17.26 2.83
CA ILE A 10 -18.04 17.50 4.00
C ILE A 10 -17.93 18.99 4.27
N VAL A 11 -17.78 19.81 3.23
CA VAL A 11 -17.73 21.27 3.36
C VAL A 11 -19.06 21.80 3.90
N GLU A 12 -20.19 21.36 3.35
CA GLU A 12 -21.52 21.74 3.85
C GLU A 12 -21.69 21.37 5.33
N ALA A 13 -21.32 20.15 5.72
CA ALA A 13 -21.38 19.73 7.12
C ALA A 13 -20.44 20.52 8.05
N LEU A 14 -19.28 20.97 7.56
CA LEU A 14 -18.37 21.84 8.32
C LEU A 14 -18.95 23.24 8.51
N TYR A 15 -19.63 23.79 7.50
CA TYR A 15 -20.23 25.11 7.56
C TYR A 15 -21.36 25.22 8.60
N ASP A 16 -22.02 24.11 8.92
CA ASP A 16 -23.05 24.04 9.97
C ASP A 16 -22.47 24.07 11.40
N LEU A 17 -21.15 23.95 11.57
CA LEU A 17 -20.50 23.95 12.87
C LEU A 17 -20.23 25.38 13.35
N ASN A 18 -20.77 25.73 14.53
CA ASN A 18 -20.67 27.06 15.12
C ASN A 18 -19.25 27.48 15.58
N TYR A 19 -18.25 26.61 15.44
CA TYR A 19 -16.85 26.85 15.77
C TYR A 19 -15.92 26.83 14.55
N VAL A 20 -16.48 26.84 13.33
CA VAL A 20 -15.74 26.98 12.08
C VAL A 20 -15.75 28.44 11.64
N ASP A 21 -14.57 28.97 11.34
CA ASP A 21 -14.42 30.26 10.68
C ASP A 21 -14.66 30.07 9.17
N GLN A 22 -15.82 30.51 8.70
CA GLN A 22 -16.29 30.29 7.33
C GLN A 22 -15.46 31.05 6.29
N ASP A 23 -14.65 32.04 6.69
CA ASP A 23 -13.75 32.77 5.80
C ASP A 23 -12.39 32.08 5.64
N ARG A 24 -12.12 30.99 6.40
CA ARG A 24 -10.81 30.31 6.45
C ARG A 24 -10.90 28.81 6.23
N VAL A 25 -11.80 28.39 5.35
CA VAL A 25 -11.94 26.98 4.98
C VAL A 25 -10.98 26.65 3.84
N ALA A 26 -10.12 25.64 4.07
CA ALA A 26 -9.22 25.12 3.04
C ALA A 26 -9.40 23.64 2.79
N LEU A 27 -8.99 23.22 1.59
CA LEU A 27 -9.00 21.84 1.15
C LEU A 27 -7.59 21.32 0.94
N THR A 28 -7.36 20.06 1.28
CA THR A 28 -6.13 19.35 0.93
C THR A 28 -6.38 17.87 0.81
N GLY A 29 -5.60 17.23 -0.06
CA GLY A 29 -5.63 15.79 -0.24
C GLY A 29 -4.41 15.30 -0.98
N HIS A 30 -4.14 14.00 -0.88
CA HIS A 30 -3.07 13.32 -1.62
C HIS A 30 -3.66 12.50 -2.78
N SER A 31 -3.03 12.54 -3.96
CA SER A 31 -3.39 11.70 -5.12
C SER A 31 -4.87 11.87 -5.49
N MET A 32 -5.67 10.80 -5.50
CA MET A 32 -7.12 10.88 -5.71
C MET A 32 -7.84 11.86 -4.75
N GLY A 33 -7.32 12.08 -3.53
CA GLY A 33 -7.84 13.09 -2.61
C GLY A 33 -7.50 14.52 -3.04
N ALA A 34 -6.37 14.73 -3.73
CA ALA A 34 -6.07 15.99 -4.40
C ALA A 34 -7.00 16.23 -5.59
N ASP A 35 -7.34 15.18 -6.36
CA ASP A 35 -8.34 15.30 -7.44
C ASP A 35 -9.71 15.71 -6.89
N GLN A 36 -10.11 15.14 -5.74
CA GLN A 36 -11.33 15.56 -5.04
C GLN A 36 -11.25 17.01 -4.57
N THR A 37 -10.07 17.47 -4.12
CA THR A 37 -9.83 18.89 -3.80
C THR A 37 -10.02 19.77 -5.03
N ASN A 38 -9.35 19.45 -6.15
CA ASN A 38 -9.49 20.12 -7.44
C ASN A 38 -10.96 20.22 -7.87
N ASN A 39 -11.71 19.12 -7.81
CA ASN A 39 -13.13 19.07 -8.18
C ASN A 39 -14.02 19.94 -7.27
N THR A 40 -13.72 19.97 -5.97
CA THR A 40 -14.51 20.75 -4.99
C THR A 40 -14.26 22.25 -5.17
N VAL A 41 -13.01 22.65 -5.43
CA VAL A 41 -12.67 24.03 -5.79
C VAL A 41 -13.42 24.45 -7.05
N ARG A 42 -13.37 23.63 -8.11
CA ARG A 42 -14.10 23.91 -9.35
C ARG A 42 -15.61 24.06 -9.10
N TYR A 43 -16.19 23.18 -8.29
CA TYR A 43 -17.61 23.22 -7.95
C TYR A 43 -18.01 24.57 -7.32
N TYR A 44 -17.36 24.98 -6.24
CA TYR A 44 -17.74 26.21 -5.53
C TYR A 44 -17.46 27.49 -6.33
N LEU A 45 -16.37 27.52 -7.12
CA LEU A 45 -16.12 28.63 -8.03
C LEU A 45 -17.14 28.70 -9.17
N THR A 46 -17.59 27.56 -9.66
CA THR A 46 -18.67 27.49 -10.66
C THR A 46 -19.98 28.01 -10.08
N GLN A 47 -20.38 27.57 -8.88
CA GLN A 47 -21.60 28.06 -8.21
C GLN A 47 -21.59 29.58 -8.01
N ALA A 48 -20.43 30.13 -7.61
CA ALA A 48 -20.26 31.57 -7.45
C ALA A 48 -20.39 32.33 -8.79
N ALA A 49 -19.78 31.80 -9.85
CA ALA A 49 -19.80 32.44 -11.17
C ALA A 49 -21.17 32.37 -11.87
N THR A 50 -21.94 31.30 -11.65
CA THR A 50 -23.29 31.14 -12.20
C THR A 50 -24.37 31.82 -11.34
N GLY A 51 -24.02 32.29 -10.14
CA GLY A 51 -24.97 32.88 -9.19
C GLY A 51 -25.88 31.86 -8.50
N GLU A 52 -25.55 30.57 -8.56
CA GLU A 52 -26.29 29.49 -7.91
C GLU A 52 -25.87 29.27 -6.45
N GLY A 53 -24.75 29.87 -6.03
CA GLY A 53 -24.26 29.82 -4.66
C GLY A 53 -23.06 30.74 -4.45
N GLU A 54 -22.36 30.56 -3.35
CA GLU A 54 -21.14 31.31 -3.02
C GLU A 54 -19.92 30.38 -3.02
N ASN A 55 -18.73 30.95 -3.25
CA ASN A 55 -17.50 30.20 -3.07
C ASN A 55 -17.23 30.02 -1.57
N LYS A 56 -17.15 28.77 -1.12
CA LYS A 56 -16.91 28.39 0.28
C LYS A 56 -15.46 28.02 0.58
N ILE A 57 -14.56 28.12 -0.39
CA ILE A 57 -13.17 27.68 -0.24
C ILE A 57 -12.25 28.90 -0.34
N ALA A 58 -11.45 29.13 0.69
CA ALA A 58 -10.47 30.21 0.74
C ALA A 58 -9.10 29.79 0.17
N ALA A 59 -8.70 28.54 0.42
CA ALA A 59 -7.40 28.02 -0.01
C ALA A 59 -7.41 26.52 -0.36
N ALA A 60 -6.47 26.08 -1.18
CA ALA A 60 -6.31 24.67 -1.53
C ALA A 60 -4.83 24.26 -1.59
N LEU A 61 -4.49 23.10 -1.02
CA LEU A 61 -3.18 22.47 -1.15
C LEU A 61 -3.33 21.06 -1.72
N VAL A 62 -3.00 20.89 -3.00
CA VAL A 62 -3.00 19.56 -3.63
C VAL A 62 -1.64 18.90 -3.50
N ILE A 63 -1.62 17.62 -3.12
CA ILE A 63 -0.39 16.86 -2.89
C ILE A 63 -0.40 15.67 -3.85
N GLY A 64 0.63 15.54 -4.70
CA GLY A 64 0.72 14.42 -5.63
C GLY A 64 -0.41 14.39 -6.67
N SER A 65 -0.87 15.54 -7.17
CA SER A 65 -1.73 15.62 -8.35
C SER A 65 -1.53 16.97 -9.05
N ASP A 66 -1.71 16.98 -10.37
CA ASP A 66 -1.65 18.19 -11.20
C ASP A 66 -2.73 19.22 -10.74
N PRO A 67 -2.37 20.51 -10.59
CA PRO A 67 -3.35 21.58 -10.34
C PRO A 67 -4.15 21.93 -11.61
N PRO A 68 -5.20 22.77 -11.50
CA PRO A 68 -5.75 23.45 -12.67
C PRO A 68 -4.72 24.41 -13.26
N TYR A 69 -4.28 24.17 -14.51
CA TYR A 69 -3.34 25.06 -15.21
C TYR A 69 -3.97 26.30 -15.81
N THR A 70 -5.27 26.25 -16.07
CA THR A 70 -6.06 27.34 -16.67
C THR A 70 -7.31 27.63 -15.86
N SER A 71 -7.96 28.75 -16.16
CA SER A 71 -9.34 29.02 -15.75
C SER A 71 -10.27 27.88 -16.18
N TYR A 72 -11.39 27.73 -15.48
CA TYR A 72 -12.37 26.70 -15.75
C TYR A 72 -13.35 27.15 -16.84
N GLU A 73 -13.43 26.36 -17.91
CA GLU A 73 -14.53 26.43 -18.85
C GLU A 73 -15.80 25.88 -18.19
N VAL A 74 -16.86 26.68 -18.18
CA VAL A 74 -18.15 26.36 -17.57
C VAL A 74 -19.24 26.57 -18.61
N GLU A 75 -20.07 25.55 -18.81
CA GLU A 75 -21.19 25.62 -19.74
C GLU A 75 -22.18 26.72 -19.30
N GLY A 76 -22.53 27.62 -20.23
CA GLY A 76 -23.45 28.72 -19.97
C GLY A 76 -22.80 30.04 -19.52
N LEU A 77 -21.48 30.07 -19.33
CA LEU A 77 -20.72 31.31 -19.13
C LEU A 77 -19.90 31.65 -20.39
N ASP A 78 -19.89 32.93 -20.77
CA ASP A 78 -19.15 33.42 -21.94
C ASP A 78 -17.64 33.54 -21.68
N GLU A 79 -17.26 33.78 -20.42
CA GLU A 79 -15.88 33.96 -19.99
C GLU A 79 -15.46 32.82 -19.04
N PRO A 80 -14.23 32.31 -19.15
CA PRO A 80 -13.72 31.27 -18.24
C PRO A 80 -13.68 31.74 -16.79
N VAL A 81 -13.99 30.85 -15.85
CA VAL A 81 -14.00 31.15 -14.41
C VAL A 81 -12.57 31.07 -13.86
N PRO A 82 -11.96 32.18 -13.40
CA PRO A 82 -10.62 32.15 -12.84
C PRO A 82 -10.58 31.45 -11.48
N VAL A 83 -9.42 30.89 -11.13
CA VAL A 83 -9.20 30.21 -9.84
C VAL A 83 -8.94 31.24 -8.74
N THR A 84 -10.00 31.85 -8.20
CA THR A 84 -9.92 32.94 -7.22
C THR A 84 -9.85 32.44 -5.77
N ILE A 85 -8.80 31.66 -5.48
CA ILE A 85 -8.43 31.19 -4.13
C ILE A 85 -6.91 31.18 -4.00
N ASP A 86 -6.37 31.11 -2.78
CA ASP A 86 -4.95 30.76 -2.59
C ASP A 86 -4.72 29.29 -2.98
N TYR A 87 -3.64 28.99 -3.71
CA TYR A 87 -3.44 27.63 -4.24
C TYR A 87 -1.98 27.18 -4.14
N GLY A 88 -1.75 26.08 -3.42
CA GLY A 88 -0.47 25.40 -3.32
C GLY A 88 -0.47 24.02 -3.96
N VAL A 89 0.69 23.60 -4.44
CA VAL A 89 0.94 22.26 -4.99
C VAL A 89 2.15 21.65 -4.29
N VAL A 90 2.05 20.39 -3.87
CA VAL A 90 3.20 19.60 -3.46
C VAL A 90 3.39 18.47 -4.46
N GLU A 91 4.54 18.49 -5.11
CA GLU A 91 4.98 17.56 -6.14
C GLU A 91 6.02 16.60 -5.57
N ALA A 92 5.86 15.30 -5.82
CA ALA A 92 6.96 14.36 -5.70
C ALA A 92 7.85 14.50 -6.95
N LYS A 93 9.13 14.85 -6.76
CA LYS A 93 10.10 14.97 -7.87
C LYS A 93 10.16 13.70 -8.74
N TYR A 94 9.91 12.54 -8.14
CA TYR A 94 9.87 11.26 -8.82
C TYR A 94 8.46 10.68 -8.77
N ASP A 95 7.46 11.45 -9.25
CA ASP A 95 6.05 11.04 -9.28
C ASP A 95 5.77 9.98 -10.35
N GLU A 96 5.11 8.89 -9.98
CA GLU A 96 4.81 7.80 -10.89
C GLU A 96 3.67 8.11 -11.88
N TRP A 97 2.81 9.08 -11.59
CA TRP A 97 1.52 9.29 -12.26
C TRP A 97 1.35 10.70 -12.83
N PHE A 98 1.70 11.72 -12.05
CA PHE A 98 1.37 13.12 -12.29
C PHE A 98 2.59 13.94 -12.72
N PHE A 99 2.36 15.22 -13.06
CA PHE A 99 3.41 16.21 -13.35
C PHE A 99 4.28 15.90 -14.59
N LYS A 100 3.79 15.05 -15.49
CA LYS A 100 4.50 14.66 -16.72
C LYS A 100 4.10 15.57 -17.87
N GLN A 101 5.00 16.47 -18.25
CA GLN A 101 4.75 17.48 -19.29
C GLN A 101 5.58 17.21 -20.55
N GLU A 102 4.95 17.34 -21.73
CA GLU A 102 5.58 16.99 -23.01
C GLU A 102 6.82 17.87 -23.32
N ASP A 103 6.77 19.14 -22.95
CA ASP A 103 7.81 20.15 -23.20
C ASP A 103 9.09 19.93 -22.39
N VAL A 104 9.02 19.10 -21.33
CA VAL A 104 10.17 18.67 -20.53
C VAL A 104 10.45 17.17 -20.66
N GLY A 105 9.86 16.52 -21.67
CA GLY A 105 10.14 15.12 -22.02
C GLY A 105 9.40 14.10 -21.16
N MET A 106 8.27 14.47 -20.56
CA MET A 106 7.47 13.64 -19.64
C MET A 106 8.19 13.24 -18.35
N ASP A 107 9.33 13.87 -18.04
CA ASP A 107 10.07 13.66 -16.81
C ASP A 107 9.49 14.53 -15.68
N PRO A 108 8.83 13.94 -14.66
CA PRO A 108 8.24 14.70 -13.56
C PRO A 108 9.32 15.49 -12.80
N ALA A 109 10.57 15.03 -12.76
CA ALA A 109 11.64 15.73 -12.05
C ALA A 109 11.94 17.12 -12.62
N ARG A 110 11.51 17.37 -13.86
CA ARG A 110 11.68 18.63 -14.59
C ARG A 110 10.40 19.48 -14.61
N TYR A 111 9.37 19.12 -13.84
CA TYR A 111 8.08 19.81 -13.83
C TYR A 111 8.19 21.33 -13.67
N LEU A 112 9.06 21.82 -12.77
CA LEU A 112 9.28 23.27 -12.56
C LEU A 112 9.82 24.03 -13.78
N GLU A 113 10.36 23.33 -14.79
CA GLU A 113 10.82 23.91 -16.05
C GLU A 113 9.67 24.07 -17.06
N SER A 114 8.54 23.37 -16.84
CA SER A 114 7.46 23.25 -17.80
C SER A 114 6.61 24.52 -17.95
N ALA A 115 6.02 24.67 -19.13
CA ALA A 115 5.04 25.72 -19.40
C ALA A 115 3.82 25.63 -18.47
N ASN A 116 3.40 24.42 -18.09
CA ASN A 116 2.25 24.22 -17.20
C ASN A 116 2.54 24.64 -15.75
N ALA A 117 3.74 24.36 -15.22
CA ALA A 117 4.14 24.89 -13.92
C ALA A 117 4.13 26.43 -13.91
N LYS A 118 4.61 27.06 -14.98
CA LYS A 118 4.54 28.53 -15.14
C LYS A 118 3.10 29.01 -15.24
N ALA A 119 2.29 28.39 -16.09
CA ALA A 119 0.90 28.76 -16.28
C ALA A 119 0.12 28.76 -14.95
N PHE A 120 0.35 27.78 -14.08
CA PHE A 120 -0.25 27.74 -12.75
C PHE A 120 0.15 28.95 -11.88
N ILE A 121 1.45 29.32 -11.86
CA ILE A 121 1.94 30.47 -11.09
C ILE A 121 1.42 31.79 -11.68
N GLU A 122 1.42 31.94 -13.01
CA GLU A 122 1.05 33.18 -13.70
C GLU A 122 -0.47 33.46 -13.65
N GLN A 123 -1.29 32.53 -13.16
CA GLN A 123 -2.72 32.76 -12.90
C GLN A 123 -3.00 33.98 -12.01
N VAL A 124 -2.09 34.31 -11.08
CA VAL A 124 -2.24 35.49 -10.22
C VAL A 124 -1.70 36.78 -10.86
N GLY A 125 -1.40 36.77 -12.16
CA GLY A 125 -0.98 37.97 -12.90
C GLY A 125 0.49 38.35 -12.70
N VAL A 126 1.30 37.47 -12.12
CA VAL A 126 2.77 37.59 -12.11
C VAL A 126 3.36 37.09 -13.42
N THR A 127 4.61 37.45 -13.71
CA THR A 127 5.39 36.90 -14.82
C THR A 127 6.57 36.11 -14.28
N VAL A 128 6.78 34.89 -14.77
CA VAL A 128 7.88 34.02 -14.35
C VAL A 128 8.98 34.02 -15.41
N ASP A 129 10.06 34.75 -15.15
CA ASP A 129 11.26 34.73 -15.97
C ASP A 129 12.11 33.48 -15.68
N GLY A 130 12.20 32.56 -16.63
CA GLY A 130 12.96 31.30 -16.46
C GLY A 130 12.10 30.18 -15.90
N ASN A 131 12.62 29.40 -14.95
CA ASN A 131 11.92 28.26 -14.34
C ASN A 131 11.17 28.70 -13.08
N VAL A 132 10.11 27.97 -12.71
CA VAL A 132 9.45 28.19 -11.41
C VAL A 132 10.42 27.88 -10.28
N GLU A 133 10.51 28.77 -9.30
CA GLU A 133 11.36 28.58 -8.12
C GLU A 133 10.65 27.69 -7.10
N ASN A 134 11.30 26.58 -6.74
CA ASN A 134 10.76 25.62 -5.78
C ASN A 134 10.48 26.28 -4.42
N GLY A 135 9.23 26.21 -3.96
CA GLY A 135 8.79 26.71 -2.66
C GLY A 135 8.67 28.23 -2.57
N ARG A 136 8.87 28.97 -3.67
CA ARG A 136 8.64 30.42 -3.70
C ARG A 136 7.13 30.70 -3.72
N ILE A 137 6.69 31.56 -2.81
CA ILE A 137 5.32 32.08 -2.79
C ILE A 137 5.26 33.24 -3.78
N TYR A 138 4.37 33.12 -4.76
CA TYR A 138 4.10 34.15 -5.76
C TYR A 138 2.77 34.81 -5.41
N GLU A 139 2.81 36.09 -5.10
CA GLU A 139 1.64 36.91 -4.75
C GLU A 139 1.28 37.79 -5.94
N GLY A 140 -0.01 37.88 -6.24
CA GLY A 140 -0.53 38.73 -7.29
C GLY A 140 -2.03 38.94 -7.15
N SER A 141 -2.68 39.46 -8.19
CA SER A 141 -4.09 39.82 -8.13
C SER A 141 -4.90 39.20 -9.26
N ILE A 142 -6.07 38.66 -8.89
CA ILE A 142 -7.09 38.19 -9.83
C ILE A 142 -8.35 39.04 -9.57
N ASN A 143 -8.83 39.75 -10.59
CA ASN A 143 -10.00 40.62 -10.49
C ASN A 143 -9.92 41.66 -9.35
N GLY A 144 -8.70 42.16 -9.05
CA GLY A 144 -8.48 43.18 -8.02
C GLY A 144 -8.48 42.68 -6.58
N GLN A 145 -8.47 41.36 -6.37
CA GLN A 145 -8.26 40.71 -5.07
C GLN A 145 -6.91 39.98 -5.08
N ASP A 146 -6.21 39.97 -3.95
CA ASP A 146 -4.89 39.37 -3.84
C ASP A 146 -4.98 37.86 -3.55
N TYR A 147 -4.14 37.07 -4.22
CA TYR A 147 -4.03 35.63 -4.05
C TYR A 147 -2.58 35.19 -4.20
N CYS A 148 -2.24 34.01 -3.67
CA CYS A 148 -0.93 33.40 -3.85
C CYS A 148 -0.95 32.07 -4.62
N ARG A 149 0.19 31.77 -5.24
CA ARG A 149 0.52 30.47 -5.85
C ARG A 149 1.87 29.98 -5.35
N VAL A 150 1.99 28.67 -5.11
CA VAL A 150 3.25 28.04 -4.76
C VAL A 150 3.31 26.59 -5.26
N ILE A 151 4.49 26.17 -5.72
CA ILE A 151 4.79 24.77 -6.04
C ILE A 151 5.98 24.33 -5.17
N TYR A 152 5.78 23.30 -4.37
CA TYR A 152 6.83 22.62 -3.61
C TYR A 152 7.19 21.30 -4.29
N GLN A 153 8.37 21.20 -4.88
CA GLN A 153 8.93 19.96 -5.42
C GLN A 153 9.82 19.30 -4.36
N ASN A 154 9.35 18.20 -3.78
CA ASN A 154 10.07 17.43 -2.77
C ASN A 154 10.81 16.24 -3.41
N THR A 155 12.05 15.97 -3.01
CA THR A 155 12.85 14.84 -3.54
C THR A 155 12.37 13.52 -2.95
N GLU A 156 11.28 13.01 -3.50
CA GLU A 156 10.59 11.80 -3.04
C GLU A 156 9.75 11.20 -4.18
N ILE A 157 9.17 10.03 -3.92
CA ILE A 157 8.24 9.34 -4.83
C ILE A 157 6.79 9.62 -4.42
N HIS A 158 5.82 9.42 -5.31
CA HIS A 158 4.42 9.73 -5.03
C HIS A 158 3.86 9.10 -3.74
N PRO A 159 4.05 7.79 -3.45
CA PRO A 159 3.55 7.22 -2.20
C PRO A 159 4.31 7.70 -0.95
N MET A 160 5.40 8.46 -1.09
CA MET A 160 6.14 9.01 0.04
C MET A 160 5.60 10.37 0.49
N ASN A 161 4.81 11.09 -0.33
CA ASN A 161 4.26 12.40 0.05
C ASN A 161 3.49 12.36 1.38
N HIS A 162 2.66 11.34 1.61
CA HIS A 162 1.89 11.19 2.86
C HIS A 162 2.69 10.58 4.02
N PHE A 163 4.00 10.37 3.84
CA PHE A 163 4.94 9.87 4.85
C PHE A 163 6.29 10.59 4.73
N SER A 164 6.27 11.93 4.66
CA SER A 164 7.46 12.75 4.43
C SER A 164 7.52 13.96 5.35
N ARG A 165 8.70 14.22 5.90
CA ARG A 165 8.97 15.45 6.67
C ARG A 165 8.97 16.68 5.77
N ASN A 166 9.40 16.55 4.52
CA ASN A 166 9.45 17.65 3.57
C ASN A 166 8.03 18.05 3.17
N THR A 167 7.19 17.10 2.80
CA THR A 167 5.79 17.38 2.47
C THR A 167 4.99 17.90 3.67
N ALA A 168 5.23 17.38 4.87
CA ALA A 168 4.65 17.95 6.09
C ALA A 168 5.11 19.41 6.32
N ALA A 169 6.39 19.72 6.09
CA ALA A 169 6.90 21.08 6.22
C ALA A 169 6.30 22.02 5.15
N SER A 170 6.19 21.56 3.90
CA SER A 170 5.52 22.31 2.81
C SER A 170 4.08 22.63 3.16
N ALA A 171 3.32 21.66 3.69
CA ALA A 171 1.94 21.88 4.09
C ALA A 171 1.81 22.88 5.25
N VAL A 172 2.65 22.76 6.28
CA VAL A 172 2.68 23.71 7.40
C VAL A 172 3.06 25.12 6.93
N ASN A 173 4.09 25.24 6.10
CA ASN A 173 4.54 26.51 5.56
C ASN A 173 3.45 27.19 4.70
N TYR A 174 2.77 26.43 3.84
CA TYR A 174 1.66 26.92 3.03
C TYR A 174 0.50 27.43 3.90
N PHE A 175 0.00 26.63 4.84
CA PHE A 175 -1.14 27.03 5.66
C PHE A 175 -0.84 28.19 6.59
N TYR A 176 0.39 28.31 7.10
CA TYR A 176 0.82 29.52 7.82
C TYR A 176 0.91 30.76 6.91
N THR A 177 1.21 30.58 5.63
CA THR A 177 1.26 31.69 4.67
C THR A 177 -0.13 32.24 4.41
N VAL A 178 -1.11 31.38 4.10
CA VAL A 178 -2.45 31.81 3.68
C VAL A 178 -3.35 32.22 4.85
N PHE A 179 -3.22 31.60 6.02
CA PHE A 179 -4.08 31.89 7.17
C PHE A 179 -3.40 32.59 8.34
N GLY A 180 -2.08 32.75 8.27
CA GLY A 180 -1.29 33.26 9.38
C GLY A 180 -1.26 32.29 10.57
N VAL A 181 -0.83 32.82 11.71
CA VAL A 181 -0.82 32.07 12.98
C VAL A 181 -2.12 32.35 13.73
N PRO A 182 -2.77 31.34 14.33
CA PRO A 182 -3.93 31.56 15.17
C PRO A 182 -3.65 32.55 16.31
N ASN A 183 -4.63 33.41 16.62
CA ASN A 183 -4.51 34.42 17.67
C ASN A 183 -4.10 33.80 19.02
N GLY A 184 -3.09 34.38 19.66
CA GLY A 184 -2.59 33.93 20.96
C GLY A 184 -1.56 32.80 20.90
N TYR A 185 -1.14 32.37 19.71
CA TYR A 185 -0.09 31.39 19.50
C TYR A 185 1.11 32.00 18.75
N GLU A 186 2.29 31.41 18.94
CA GLU A 186 3.48 31.74 18.18
C GLU A 186 3.63 30.78 17.00
N ARG A 187 4.28 31.24 15.93
CA ARG A 187 4.62 30.36 14.79
C ARG A 187 5.55 29.26 15.30
N ILE A 188 5.18 28.01 15.03
CA ILE A 188 6.05 26.87 15.23
C ILE A 188 6.80 26.63 13.91
N ASP A 189 8.11 26.43 14.00
CA ASP A 189 8.94 26.08 12.84
C ASP A 189 8.37 24.84 12.12
N GLU A 190 8.23 24.91 10.79
CA GLU A 190 7.68 23.81 9.99
C GLU A 190 8.49 22.50 10.08
N GLY A 191 9.75 22.56 10.49
CA GLY A 191 10.60 21.40 10.77
C GLY A 191 10.39 20.79 12.16
N ASN A 192 9.70 21.47 13.08
CA ASN A 192 9.38 20.96 14.41
C ASN A 192 8.22 19.96 14.38
N GLN A 193 8.54 18.75 13.89
CA GLN A 193 7.56 17.71 13.62
C GLN A 193 7.71 16.51 14.57
N VAL A 194 6.63 16.16 15.26
CA VAL A 194 6.59 15.02 16.21
C VAL A 194 5.89 13.77 15.67
N TRP A 195 5.21 13.87 14.52
CA TRP A 195 4.40 12.77 13.96
C TRP A 195 5.22 11.49 13.73
N PHE A 196 6.51 11.61 13.40
CA PHE A 196 7.37 10.46 13.15
C PHE A 196 7.58 9.61 14.41
N PHE A 197 7.56 10.20 15.61
CA PHE A 197 7.60 9.42 16.85
C PHE A 197 6.34 8.59 17.03
N LYS A 198 5.17 9.15 16.69
CA LYS A 198 3.92 8.38 16.67
C LYS A 198 4.01 7.21 15.68
N GLU A 199 4.56 7.42 14.48
CA GLU A 199 4.75 6.34 13.50
C GLU A 199 5.75 5.28 13.99
N LEU A 200 6.80 5.67 14.71
CA LEU A 200 7.73 4.73 15.34
C LEU A 200 7.05 3.87 16.42
N PHE A 201 6.21 4.46 17.27
CA PHE A 201 5.45 3.69 18.27
C PHE A 201 4.39 2.79 17.63
N ASN A 202 3.75 3.25 16.55
CA ASN A 202 2.85 2.41 15.75
C ASN A 202 3.60 1.21 15.14
N LEU A 203 4.84 1.41 14.67
CA LEU A 203 5.72 0.32 14.21
C LEU A 203 6.07 -0.65 15.33
N VAL A 204 6.43 -0.17 16.52
CA VAL A 204 6.70 -1.03 17.69
C VAL A 204 5.48 -1.88 18.02
N GLY A 205 4.29 -1.27 18.03
CA GLY A 205 3.04 -1.99 18.22
C GLY A 205 2.79 -3.02 17.12
N LEU A 206 3.04 -2.67 15.86
CA LEU A 206 2.88 -3.57 14.70
C LEU A 206 3.79 -4.80 14.82
N VAL A 207 5.05 -4.62 15.22
CA VAL A 207 5.96 -5.73 15.56
C VAL A 207 5.38 -6.57 16.70
N GLY A 208 4.82 -5.92 17.72
CA GLY A 208 4.12 -6.58 18.84
C GLY A 208 2.96 -7.47 18.38
N ILE A 209 2.12 -6.99 17.46
CA ILE A 209 1.01 -7.77 16.89
C ILE A 209 1.53 -9.02 16.15
N PHE A 210 2.57 -8.88 15.32
CA PHE A 210 3.19 -10.04 14.67
C PHE A 210 3.75 -11.04 15.66
N MET A 211 4.46 -10.56 16.68
CA MET A 211 5.05 -11.39 17.72
C MET A 211 3.99 -12.08 18.59
N LEU A 212 2.80 -11.47 18.77
CA LEU A 212 1.70 -12.03 19.57
C LEU A 212 1.07 -13.28 18.94
N LEU A 213 1.05 -13.38 17.60
CA LEU A 213 0.37 -14.48 16.89
C LEU A 213 0.86 -15.86 17.34
N PHE A 214 2.19 -16.05 17.44
CA PHE A 214 2.75 -17.36 17.77
C PHE A 214 2.54 -17.76 19.25
N PRO A 215 2.87 -16.94 20.26
CA PRO A 215 2.59 -17.26 21.67
C PRO A 215 1.12 -17.54 21.95
N LEU A 216 0.19 -16.78 21.38
CA LEU A 216 -1.24 -17.01 21.52
C LEU A 216 -1.63 -18.40 20.99
N SER A 217 -1.17 -18.71 19.79
CA SER A 217 -1.37 -20.03 19.19
C SER A 217 -0.71 -21.15 19.99
N TYR A 218 0.50 -20.91 20.50
CA TYR A 218 1.27 -21.86 21.28
C TYR A 218 0.53 -22.23 22.58
N MET A 219 -0.04 -21.24 23.27
CA MET A 219 -0.89 -21.47 24.44
C MET A 219 -2.12 -22.31 24.07
N LEU A 220 -2.80 -21.97 22.97
CA LEU A 220 -3.95 -22.74 22.48
C LEU A 220 -3.56 -24.18 22.15
N LEU A 221 -2.46 -24.40 21.43
CA LEU A 221 -1.92 -25.71 21.04
C LEU A 221 -1.71 -26.64 22.25
N HIS A 222 -1.39 -26.11 23.42
CA HIS A 222 -1.15 -26.90 24.63
C HIS A 222 -2.41 -27.16 25.47
N THR A 223 -3.59 -26.70 25.03
CA THR A 223 -4.85 -27.11 25.63
C THR A 223 -5.23 -28.54 25.21
N ARG A 224 -6.04 -29.22 26.04
CA ARG A 224 -6.50 -30.59 25.76
C ARG A 224 -7.15 -30.76 24.38
N PHE A 225 -7.85 -29.74 23.90
CA PHE A 225 -8.56 -29.81 22.63
C PHE A 225 -7.60 -29.70 21.42
N PHE A 226 -6.65 -28.77 21.45
CA PHE A 226 -5.76 -28.50 20.32
C PHE A 226 -4.44 -29.29 20.35
N SER A 227 -4.09 -29.92 21.47
CA SER A 227 -2.87 -30.74 21.57
C SER A 227 -2.83 -31.92 20.60
N GLU A 228 -3.98 -32.31 20.04
CA GLU A 228 -4.06 -33.30 18.96
C GLU A 228 -3.45 -32.81 17.62
N ILE A 229 -3.27 -31.49 17.42
CA ILE A 229 -2.59 -30.93 16.24
C ILE A 229 -1.09 -31.22 16.30
N ILE A 230 -0.51 -31.27 17.50
CA ILE A 230 0.91 -31.53 17.71
C ILE A 230 1.21 -32.94 17.22
N SER A 231 1.97 -33.02 16.13
CA SER A 231 2.39 -34.30 15.57
C SER A 231 3.36 -34.99 16.53
N LYS A 232 3.08 -36.24 16.88
CA LYS A 232 3.97 -37.10 17.68
C LYS A 232 5.09 -37.75 16.86
N ARG A 233 5.32 -37.25 15.64
CA ARG A 233 6.25 -37.83 14.68
C ARG A 233 7.58 -37.09 14.70
N ASP A 234 8.66 -37.86 14.59
CA ASP A 234 10.02 -37.34 14.53
C ASP A 234 10.57 -37.21 13.09
N ASP A 235 9.87 -37.76 12.10
CA ASP A 235 10.29 -37.71 10.70
C ASP A 235 9.88 -36.39 10.01
N VAL A 236 10.87 -35.52 9.77
CA VAL A 236 10.73 -34.31 8.96
C VAL A 236 11.64 -34.43 7.75
N TYR A 237 11.13 -34.11 6.57
CA TYR A 237 11.94 -34.11 5.35
C TYR A 237 13.06 -33.07 5.45
N VAL A 238 14.26 -33.48 5.03
CA VAL A 238 15.44 -32.62 5.00
C VAL A 238 16.10 -32.77 3.64
N GLN A 239 16.30 -31.65 2.95
CA GLN A 239 16.96 -31.63 1.65
C GLN A 239 18.44 -32.00 1.80
N LYS A 240 18.87 -33.07 1.15
CA LYS A 240 20.28 -33.52 1.15
C LYS A 240 20.98 -33.07 -0.13
N LEU A 241 22.18 -32.51 -0.01
CA LEU A 241 22.99 -32.05 -1.16
C LEU A 241 24.37 -32.76 -1.17
N PRO A 242 24.43 -34.08 -1.41
CA PRO A 242 25.65 -34.88 -1.24
C PRO A 242 26.71 -34.63 -2.32
N SER A 243 26.32 -34.26 -3.55
CA SER A 243 27.25 -34.02 -4.66
C SER A 243 27.27 -32.55 -5.11
N LEU A 244 28.27 -32.16 -5.90
CA LEU A 244 28.31 -30.85 -6.55
C LEU A 244 27.09 -30.63 -7.45
N GLY A 245 26.71 -31.64 -8.25
CA GLY A 245 25.55 -31.56 -9.13
C GLY A 245 24.24 -31.28 -8.37
N ASP A 246 24.10 -31.80 -7.15
CA ASP A 246 22.94 -31.53 -6.30
C ASP A 246 22.90 -30.10 -5.80
N LYS A 247 24.06 -29.57 -5.40
CA LYS A 247 24.20 -28.17 -4.98
C LYS A 247 23.88 -27.23 -6.14
N VAL A 248 24.40 -27.51 -7.34
CA VAL A 248 24.12 -26.71 -8.54
C VAL A 248 22.63 -26.72 -8.86
N ALA A 249 21.98 -27.90 -8.88
CA ALA A 249 20.56 -27.95 -9.18
C ALA A 249 19.69 -27.29 -8.09
N TYR A 250 20.06 -27.40 -6.81
CA TYR A 250 19.38 -26.65 -5.75
C TYR A 250 19.42 -25.14 -6.01
N TRP A 251 20.58 -24.58 -6.35
CA TRP A 251 20.70 -23.15 -6.61
C TRP A 251 20.01 -22.70 -7.90
N ILE A 252 19.95 -23.56 -8.92
CA ILE A 252 19.14 -23.30 -10.13
C ILE A 252 17.66 -23.22 -9.78
N ILE A 253 17.13 -24.19 -9.02
CA ILE A 253 15.73 -24.18 -8.59
C ILE A 253 15.44 -22.98 -7.69
N PHE A 254 16.34 -22.68 -6.76
CA PHE A 254 16.26 -21.48 -5.92
C PHE A 254 16.17 -20.20 -6.76
N ALA A 255 17.00 -20.07 -7.79
CA ALA A 255 16.98 -18.90 -8.68
C ALA A 255 15.66 -18.82 -9.48
N ILE A 256 15.14 -19.95 -9.95
CA ILE A 256 13.85 -20.03 -10.65
C ILE A 256 12.72 -19.62 -9.70
N ASP A 257 12.62 -20.23 -8.52
CA ASP A 257 11.60 -19.94 -7.51
C ASP A 257 11.62 -18.45 -7.12
N THR A 258 12.81 -17.87 -7.01
CA THR A 258 13.02 -16.45 -6.71
C THR A 258 12.57 -15.52 -7.84
N ALA A 259 12.69 -15.95 -9.10
CA ALA A 259 12.31 -15.17 -10.27
C ALA A 259 10.80 -15.22 -10.57
N ILE A 260 10.13 -16.33 -10.25
CA ILE A 260 8.71 -16.56 -10.59
C ILE A 260 7.79 -15.41 -10.14
N PRO A 261 7.85 -14.89 -8.89
CA PRO A 261 6.99 -13.79 -8.47
C PRO A 261 7.10 -12.57 -9.40
N ALA A 262 8.33 -12.19 -9.76
CA ALA A 262 8.59 -11.07 -10.65
C ALA A 262 8.09 -11.32 -12.07
N LEU A 263 8.39 -12.52 -12.61
CA LEU A 263 8.02 -12.90 -13.97
C LEU A 263 6.51 -13.01 -14.18
N LEU A 264 5.76 -13.34 -13.13
CA LEU A 264 4.31 -13.49 -13.21
C LEU A 264 3.50 -12.25 -12.82
N LEU A 265 4.11 -11.22 -12.21
CA LEU A 265 3.37 -10.04 -11.75
C LEU A 265 2.64 -9.33 -12.90
N MET A 266 3.35 -9.05 -13.99
CA MET A 266 2.76 -8.35 -15.14
C MET A 266 1.83 -9.28 -15.96
N PRO A 267 2.22 -10.51 -16.35
CA PRO A 267 1.34 -11.38 -17.15
C PRO A 267 0.09 -11.84 -16.41
N VAL A 268 0.17 -12.12 -15.11
CA VAL A 268 -0.96 -12.64 -14.33
C VAL A 268 -1.71 -11.50 -13.64
N GLY A 269 -1.03 -10.75 -12.77
CA GLY A 269 -1.68 -9.69 -12.00
C GLY A 269 -2.26 -8.60 -12.90
N PHE A 270 -1.40 -7.96 -13.69
CA PHE A 270 -1.81 -6.83 -14.53
C PHE A 270 -2.62 -7.27 -15.78
N LYS A 271 -2.14 -8.24 -16.57
CA LYS A 271 -2.81 -8.61 -17.84
C LYS A 271 -3.99 -9.55 -17.65
N LEU A 272 -3.79 -10.72 -17.04
CA LEU A 272 -4.84 -11.74 -16.96
C LEU A 272 -5.99 -11.34 -16.02
N ILE A 273 -5.67 -10.88 -14.81
CA ILE A 273 -6.67 -10.53 -13.80
C ILE A 273 -7.09 -9.07 -13.93
N GLY A 274 -6.12 -8.16 -14.00
CA GLY A 274 -6.34 -6.72 -14.09
C GLY A 274 -6.79 -6.20 -15.45
N GLN A 275 -6.80 -7.05 -16.49
CA GLN A 275 -7.22 -6.70 -17.86
C GLN A 275 -6.56 -5.42 -18.38
N GLU A 276 -5.28 -5.23 -18.03
CA GLU A 276 -4.46 -4.07 -18.40
C GLU A 276 -5.01 -2.71 -17.92
N SER A 277 -5.87 -2.73 -16.90
CA SER A 277 -6.39 -1.51 -16.27
C SER A 277 -5.29 -0.65 -15.64
N PHE A 278 -5.34 0.67 -15.88
CA PHE A 278 -4.33 1.61 -15.38
C PHE A 278 -4.15 1.52 -13.85
N VAL A 279 -5.27 1.52 -13.12
CA VAL A 279 -5.39 1.16 -11.71
C VAL A 279 -6.33 -0.05 -11.59
N PRO A 280 -6.15 -0.94 -10.59
CA PRO A 280 -7.03 -2.10 -10.42
C PRO A 280 -8.50 -1.69 -10.38
N SER A 281 -9.26 -2.10 -11.40
CA SER A 281 -10.68 -1.73 -11.57
C SER A 281 -11.57 -2.90 -12.00
N ILE A 282 -11.03 -4.12 -12.06
CA ILE A 282 -11.78 -5.32 -12.43
C ILE A 282 -12.38 -5.96 -11.19
N PHE A 283 -13.71 -5.91 -11.07
CA PHE A 283 -14.46 -6.47 -9.95
C PHE A 283 -15.83 -7.02 -10.37
N ASN A 284 -16.44 -7.79 -9.47
CA ASN A 284 -17.85 -8.13 -9.47
C ASN A 284 -18.34 -8.18 -8.02
N ASN A 285 -19.61 -8.54 -7.77
CA ASN A 285 -20.15 -8.56 -6.40
C ASN A 285 -19.33 -9.48 -5.47
N VAL A 286 -19.00 -10.69 -5.91
CA VAL A 286 -18.24 -11.69 -5.12
C VAL A 286 -16.78 -11.26 -4.92
N PHE A 287 -16.17 -10.75 -5.98
CA PHE A 287 -14.78 -10.31 -6.03
C PHE A 287 -14.73 -8.78 -6.10
N GLY A 288 -15.21 -8.14 -5.02
CA GLY A 288 -15.51 -6.71 -4.96
C GLY A 288 -14.31 -5.78 -4.75
N GLU A 289 -13.11 -6.33 -4.49
CA GLU A 289 -11.89 -5.56 -4.26
C GLU A 289 -10.88 -5.80 -5.39
N PRO A 290 -10.83 -4.93 -6.43
CA PRO A 290 -10.00 -5.17 -7.61
C PRO A 290 -8.50 -5.40 -7.31
N ASN A 291 -7.94 -4.61 -6.39
CA ASN A 291 -6.53 -4.77 -6.00
C ASN A 291 -6.29 -6.13 -5.32
N THR A 292 -7.20 -6.54 -4.43
CA THR A 292 -7.16 -7.86 -3.80
C THR A 292 -7.34 -8.99 -4.82
N ASN A 293 -8.18 -8.80 -5.84
CA ASN A 293 -8.36 -9.77 -6.94
C ASN A 293 -7.03 -10.07 -7.63
N GLU A 294 -6.35 -9.02 -8.07
CA GLU A 294 -5.06 -9.15 -8.76
C GLU A 294 -4.00 -9.76 -7.86
N LEU A 295 -3.89 -9.29 -6.61
CA LEU A 295 -2.92 -9.79 -5.64
C LEU A 295 -3.13 -11.28 -5.37
N VAL A 296 -4.36 -11.71 -5.12
CA VAL A 296 -4.69 -13.12 -4.84
C VAL A 296 -4.51 -13.99 -6.08
N GLY A 297 -4.98 -13.54 -7.25
CA GLY A 297 -4.82 -14.27 -8.50
C GLY A 297 -3.35 -14.50 -8.86
N TRP A 298 -2.53 -13.44 -8.74
CA TRP A 298 -1.08 -13.54 -8.90
C TRP A 298 -0.43 -14.44 -7.85
N SER A 299 -0.79 -14.31 -6.57
CA SER A 299 -0.24 -15.13 -5.48
C SER A 299 -0.51 -16.62 -5.69
N VAL A 300 -1.72 -16.99 -6.12
CA VAL A 300 -2.07 -18.38 -6.43
C VAL A 300 -1.27 -18.90 -7.62
N ALA A 301 -1.15 -18.11 -8.70
CA ALA A 301 -0.36 -18.51 -9.87
C ALA A 301 1.12 -18.72 -9.53
N VAL A 302 1.71 -17.80 -8.77
CA VAL A 302 3.09 -17.91 -8.25
C VAL A 302 3.27 -19.16 -7.43
N ALA A 303 2.37 -19.41 -6.48
CA ALA A 303 2.45 -20.58 -5.62
C ALA A 303 2.37 -21.88 -6.44
N LEU A 304 1.41 -21.99 -7.35
CA LEU A 304 1.25 -23.18 -8.20
C LEU A 304 2.45 -23.40 -9.13
N ALA A 305 3.04 -22.33 -9.68
CA ALA A 305 4.24 -22.42 -10.51
C ALA A 305 5.45 -22.92 -9.69
N ILE A 306 5.69 -22.35 -8.51
CA ILE A 306 6.75 -22.79 -7.58
C ILE A 306 6.55 -24.26 -7.18
N LEU A 307 5.31 -24.65 -6.87
CA LEU A 307 4.97 -26.03 -6.55
C LEU A 307 5.31 -26.96 -7.73
N ALA A 308 4.91 -26.60 -8.95
CA ALA A 308 5.18 -27.40 -10.14
C ALA A 308 6.68 -27.57 -10.39
N VAL A 309 7.45 -26.48 -10.32
CA VAL A 309 8.93 -26.50 -10.47
C VAL A 309 9.55 -27.43 -9.43
N ASN A 310 9.15 -27.33 -8.16
CA ASN A 310 9.69 -28.15 -7.10
C ASN A 310 9.29 -29.63 -7.22
N VAL A 311 8.05 -29.93 -7.61
CA VAL A 311 7.59 -31.30 -7.85
C VAL A 311 8.38 -31.94 -9.00
N ILE A 312 8.57 -31.22 -10.11
CA ILE A 312 9.38 -31.68 -11.24
C ILE A 312 10.82 -31.93 -10.80
N TYR A 313 11.42 -30.99 -10.07
CA TYR A 313 12.78 -31.15 -9.54
C TYR A 313 12.93 -32.41 -8.67
N LEU A 314 12.01 -32.63 -7.74
CA LEU A 314 12.03 -33.79 -6.84
C LEU A 314 11.87 -35.10 -7.62
N PHE A 315 10.97 -35.11 -8.61
CA PHE A 315 10.76 -36.27 -9.48
C PHE A 315 12.01 -36.60 -10.31
N VAL A 316 12.58 -35.61 -11.00
CA VAL A 316 13.80 -35.76 -11.83
C VAL A 316 14.99 -36.21 -10.99
N ARG A 317 15.13 -35.67 -9.77
CA ARG A 317 16.20 -36.05 -8.85
C ARG A 317 15.91 -37.31 -8.04
N LYS A 318 14.73 -37.92 -8.22
CA LYS A 318 14.26 -39.10 -7.46
C LYS A 318 14.35 -38.91 -5.94
N ARG A 319 13.81 -37.79 -5.45
CA ARG A 319 13.79 -37.36 -4.04
C ARG A 319 12.37 -37.20 -3.52
N GLY A 320 12.25 -37.07 -2.20
CA GLY A 320 10.97 -36.70 -1.58
C GLY A 320 9.90 -37.80 -1.59
N SER A 321 10.27 -39.05 -1.84
CA SER A 321 9.33 -40.17 -2.01
C SER A 321 8.47 -40.47 -0.78
N ASP A 322 8.93 -40.15 0.44
CA ASP A 322 8.11 -40.30 1.64
C ASP A 322 7.34 -39.01 1.95
N ILE A 323 6.12 -38.92 1.40
CA ILE A 323 5.21 -37.78 1.61
C ILE A 323 4.78 -37.58 3.08
N ARG A 324 4.94 -38.61 3.94
CA ARG A 324 4.63 -38.49 5.38
C ARG A 324 5.51 -37.43 6.05
N ALA A 325 6.78 -37.38 5.67
CA ALA A 325 7.77 -36.48 6.25
C ALA A 325 7.61 -35.01 5.81
N TRP A 326 6.69 -34.73 4.87
CA TRP A 326 6.45 -33.37 4.34
C TRP A 326 5.49 -32.53 5.19
N GLY A 327 4.86 -33.15 6.20
CA GLY A 327 3.86 -32.48 7.03
C GLY A 327 2.51 -32.23 6.34
N ILE A 328 2.26 -32.90 5.21
CA ILE A 328 0.99 -32.85 4.45
C ILE A 328 -0.03 -33.82 5.04
N GLN A 329 0.41 -35.01 5.46
CA GLN A 329 -0.53 -36.03 5.95
C GLN A 329 -0.97 -35.72 7.38
N VAL A 330 -2.20 -35.21 7.52
CA VAL A 330 -2.92 -34.99 8.78
C VAL A 330 -4.32 -35.58 8.67
N SER A 331 -4.93 -35.95 9.80
CA SER A 331 -6.34 -36.33 9.81
C SER A 331 -7.25 -35.13 9.51
N VAL A 332 -8.45 -35.39 8.97
CA VAL A 332 -9.48 -34.35 8.76
C VAL A 332 -9.76 -33.58 10.05
N ARG A 333 -9.78 -34.28 11.19
CA ARG A 333 -9.95 -33.66 12.52
C ARG A 333 -8.81 -32.69 12.85
N GLN A 334 -7.56 -33.07 12.60
CA GLN A 334 -6.40 -32.19 12.83
C GLN A 334 -6.41 -30.98 11.89
N PHE A 335 -6.80 -31.17 10.63
CA PHE A 335 -6.93 -30.08 9.65
C PHE A 335 -7.90 -29.01 10.14
N PHE A 336 -9.13 -29.39 10.50
CA PHE A 336 -10.13 -28.43 10.98
C PHE A 336 -9.79 -27.85 12.35
N LYS A 337 -9.10 -28.60 13.21
CA LYS A 337 -8.57 -28.04 14.47
C LYS A 337 -7.49 -26.99 14.22
N ALA A 338 -6.59 -27.20 13.26
CA ALA A 338 -5.59 -26.21 12.87
C ALA A 338 -6.24 -24.95 12.30
N LEU A 339 -7.29 -25.11 11.49
CA LEU A 339 -8.08 -23.98 10.98
C LEU A 339 -8.77 -23.21 12.11
N LEU A 340 -9.45 -23.91 13.02
CA LEU A 340 -10.12 -23.27 14.17
C LEU A 340 -9.10 -22.57 15.08
N LEU A 341 -7.95 -23.18 15.34
CA LEU A 341 -6.87 -22.56 16.10
C LEU A 341 -6.42 -21.26 15.42
N ALA A 342 -6.22 -21.29 14.10
CA ALA A 342 -5.84 -20.10 13.35
C ALA A 342 -6.88 -18.97 13.45
N VAL A 343 -8.17 -19.32 13.35
CA VAL A 343 -9.28 -18.36 13.55
C VAL A 343 -9.21 -17.73 14.94
N LEU A 344 -9.07 -18.54 16.00
CA LEU A 344 -8.99 -18.03 17.37
C LEU A 344 -7.75 -17.18 17.61
N THR A 345 -6.62 -17.55 17.03
CA THR A 345 -5.38 -16.77 17.11
C THR A 345 -5.57 -15.40 16.47
N VAL A 346 -6.06 -15.36 15.23
CA VAL A 346 -6.24 -14.10 14.51
C VAL A 346 -7.30 -13.25 15.18
N ALA A 347 -8.40 -13.84 15.64
CA ALA A 347 -9.42 -13.15 16.42
C ALA A 347 -8.84 -12.54 17.70
N GLY A 348 -8.03 -13.30 18.46
CA GLY A 348 -7.38 -12.79 19.68
C GLY A 348 -6.42 -11.63 19.41
N ALA A 349 -5.65 -11.68 18.32
CA ALA A 349 -4.82 -10.54 17.91
C ALA A 349 -5.67 -9.33 17.52
N TYR A 350 -6.75 -9.53 16.78
CA TYR A 350 -7.65 -8.43 16.41
C TYR A 350 -8.46 -7.88 17.58
N LEU A 351 -8.74 -8.64 18.64
CA LEU A 351 -9.30 -8.07 19.87
C LEU A 351 -8.39 -6.98 20.45
N VAL A 352 -7.07 -7.15 20.38
CA VAL A 352 -6.11 -6.10 20.74
C VAL A 352 -6.20 -4.92 19.78
N VAL A 353 -6.30 -5.18 18.47
CA VAL A 353 -6.43 -4.12 17.45
C VAL A 353 -7.67 -3.27 17.67
N PHE A 354 -8.84 -3.89 17.83
CA PHE A 354 -10.09 -3.20 18.12
C PHE A 354 -10.06 -2.50 19.48
N GLY A 355 -9.47 -3.13 20.51
CA GLY A 355 -9.34 -2.53 21.83
C GLY A 355 -8.48 -1.26 21.83
N VAL A 356 -7.33 -1.29 21.15
CA VAL A 356 -6.45 -0.12 21.02
C VAL A 356 -7.11 1.00 20.23
N ASN A 357 -7.78 0.68 19.12
CA ASN A 357 -8.54 1.68 18.38
C ASN A 357 -9.68 2.29 19.22
N TYR A 358 -10.40 1.48 19.99
CA TYR A 358 -11.49 1.94 20.84
C TYR A 358 -11.01 2.88 21.96
N VAL A 359 -9.91 2.54 22.64
CA VAL A 359 -9.41 3.30 23.79
C VAL A 359 -8.57 4.52 23.38
N PHE A 360 -7.75 4.38 22.33
CA PHE A 360 -6.72 5.37 21.98
C PHE A 360 -6.92 6.00 20.60
N ASN A 361 -7.91 5.56 19.82
CA ASN A 361 -8.16 6.04 18.45
C ASN A 361 -6.90 5.97 17.56
N THR A 362 -6.14 4.89 17.68
CA THR A 362 -4.93 4.60 16.90
C THR A 362 -4.92 3.16 16.44
N ASP A 363 -4.02 2.86 15.51
CA ASP A 363 -3.79 1.53 14.97
C ASP A 363 -2.29 1.23 14.83
N PHE A 364 -1.99 0.09 14.22
CA PHE A 364 -0.66 -0.47 14.12
C PHE A 364 -0.16 -0.33 12.69
N ARG A 365 0.76 0.58 12.43
CA ARG A 365 1.20 0.87 11.05
C ARG A 365 2.62 1.41 10.95
N ILE A 366 3.13 1.34 9.73
CA ILE A 366 4.27 2.11 9.25
C ILE A 366 4.09 2.36 7.75
N TRP A 367 4.08 3.62 7.32
CA TRP A 367 3.93 3.99 5.91
C TRP A 367 2.71 3.28 5.25
N VAL A 368 2.94 2.44 4.24
CA VAL A 368 1.90 1.69 3.50
C VAL A 368 1.43 0.40 4.18
N LEU A 369 2.08 -0.02 5.27
CA LEU A 369 1.72 -1.24 5.99
C LEU A 369 0.89 -0.90 7.23
N ALA A 370 -0.36 -1.37 7.30
CA ALA A 370 -1.25 -1.13 8.43
C ALA A 370 -2.06 -2.37 8.84
N VAL A 371 -2.14 -2.63 10.14
CA VAL A 371 -3.08 -3.54 10.78
C VAL A 371 -4.06 -2.68 11.56
N LYS A 372 -5.25 -2.49 10.98
CA LYS A 372 -6.29 -1.59 11.48
C LYS A 372 -7.63 -2.29 11.62
N THR A 373 -8.57 -1.65 12.30
CA THR A 373 -9.95 -2.13 12.42
C THR A 373 -10.66 -2.12 11.08
N PHE A 374 -11.75 -2.87 11.00
CA PHE A 374 -12.51 -3.05 9.76
C PHE A 374 -13.99 -3.25 10.06
N ASP A 375 -14.84 -3.03 9.06
CA ASP A 375 -16.27 -3.31 9.15
C ASP A 375 -16.62 -4.74 8.71
N LEU A 376 -17.89 -5.13 8.85
CA LEU A 376 -18.34 -6.47 8.49
C LEU A 376 -18.14 -6.80 7.00
N ARG A 377 -18.25 -5.81 6.11
CA ARG A 377 -18.08 -6.01 4.66
C ARG A 377 -16.66 -6.46 4.33
N LYS A 378 -15.67 -5.83 4.96
CA LYS A 378 -14.26 -6.23 4.84
C LYS A 378 -14.00 -7.66 5.31
N LEU A 379 -14.68 -8.09 6.38
CA LEU A 379 -14.55 -9.46 6.88
C LEU A 379 -15.13 -10.47 5.89
N VAL A 380 -16.29 -10.17 5.28
CA VAL A 380 -16.90 -11.04 4.25
C VAL A 380 -15.95 -11.21 3.07
N TYR A 381 -15.36 -10.13 2.56
CA TYR A 381 -14.37 -10.23 1.49
C TYR A 381 -13.12 -11.00 1.92
N ALA A 382 -12.60 -10.77 3.12
CA ALA A 382 -11.47 -11.54 3.64
C ALA A 382 -11.73 -13.05 3.66
N LEU A 383 -12.97 -13.49 3.96
CA LEU A 383 -13.34 -14.91 3.89
C LEU A 383 -13.36 -15.45 2.45
N ILE A 384 -13.77 -14.65 1.47
CA ILE A 384 -13.78 -15.01 0.04
C ILE A 384 -12.35 -15.13 -0.49
N TYR A 385 -11.45 -14.24 -0.08
CA TYR A 385 -10.05 -14.24 -0.52
C TYR A 385 -9.13 -15.18 0.26
N PHE A 386 -9.53 -15.57 1.48
CA PHE A 386 -8.77 -16.48 2.35
C PHE A 386 -8.27 -17.75 1.64
N PRO A 387 -9.08 -18.49 0.84
CA PRO A 387 -8.60 -19.68 0.15
C PRO A 387 -7.37 -19.44 -0.72
N GLY A 388 -7.31 -18.30 -1.43
CA GLY A 388 -6.17 -17.96 -2.28
C GLY A 388 -4.90 -17.67 -1.47
N PHE A 389 -5.01 -16.89 -0.39
CA PHE A 389 -3.90 -16.67 0.54
C PHE A 389 -3.45 -17.96 1.23
N ALA A 390 -4.39 -18.83 1.61
CA ALA A 390 -4.09 -20.13 2.21
C ALA A 390 -3.30 -21.02 1.26
N ILE A 391 -3.67 -21.08 -0.04
CA ILE A 391 -2.91 -21.82 -1.06
C ILE A 391 -1.47 -21.31 -1.13
N PHE A 392 -1.29 -19.98 -1.21
CA PHE A 392 0.04 -19.39 -1.23
C PHE A 392 0.86 -19.78 0.00
N TYR A 393 0.31 -19.59 1.20
CA TYR A 393 1.03 -19.90 2.43
C TYR A 393 1.25 -21.39 2.67
N LEU A 394 0.38 -22.27 2.18
CA LEU A 394 0.59 -23.72 2.24
C LEU A 394 1.81 -24.13 1.42
N ILE A 395 1.93 -23.61 0.20
CA ILE A 395 3.06 -23.90 -0.67
C ILE A 395 4.33 -23.22 -0.13
N ASN A 396 4.24 -21.98 0.34
CA ASN A 396 5.36 -21.29 1.00
C ASN A 396 5.88 -22.08 2.21
N SER A 397 4.98 -22.60 3.05
CA SER A 397 5.31 -23.47 4.19
C SER A 397 5.93 -24.79 3.72
N LEU A 398 5.42 -25.38 2.63
CA LEU A 398 5.98 -26.59 2.03
C LEU A 398 7.44 -26.38 1.60
N ILE A 399 7.72 -25.32 0.84
CA ILE A 399 9.07 -25.02 0.32
C ILE A 399 10.02 -24.68 1.48
N THR A 400 9.60 -23.79 2.38
CA THR A 400 10.40 -23.36 3.53
C THR A 400 10.77 -24.53 4.45
N ASN A 401 9.81 -25.39 4.76
CA ASN A 401 10.00 -26.45 5.74
C ASN A 401 10.62 -27.74 5.17
N ASN A 402 10.61 -27.90 3.85
CA ASN A 402 11.10 -29.11 3.19
C ASN A 402 12.25 -28.82 2.20
N CYS A 403 11.96 -28.11 1.10
CA CYS A 403 12.96 -27.86 0.04
C CYS A 403 14.14 -26.99 0.52
N ASN A 404 13.86 -25.94 1.29
CA ASN A 404 14.87 -25.04 1.87
C ASN A 404 15.40 -25.54 3.21
N ASN A 405 14.85 -26.64 3.75
CA ASN A 405 15.35 -27.28 4.96
C ASN A 405 16.57 -28.17 4.66
N VAL A 406 17.68 -27.53 4.30
CA VAL A 406 18.91 -28.22 3.86
C VAL A 406 19.65 -28.85 5.05
N LYS A 407 20.11 -30.09 4.88
CA LYS A 407 20.86 -30.83 5.90
C LYS A 407 22.21 -30.16 6.18
N GLY A 408 22.51 -29.94 7.46
CA GLY A 408 23.77 -29.33 7.92
C GLY A 408 23.74 -27.80 7.96
N TRP A 409 22.70 -27.15 7.47
CA TRP A 409 22.55 -25.71 7.59
C TRP A 409 22.00 -25.33 8.97
N LYS A 410 22.49 -24.21 9.52
CA LYS A 410 21.94 -23.59 10.73
C LYS A 410 20.54 -23.06 10.43
N GLU A 411 19.70 -22.95 11.46
CA GLU A 411 18.31 -22.53 11.27
C GLU A 411 18.19 -21.13 10.63
N TRP A 412 19.03 -20.17 11.03
CA TRP A 412 19.03 -18.84 10.44
C TRP A 412 19.38 -18.85 8.95
N GLN A 413 20.21 -19.80 8.48
CA GLN A 413 20.57 -19.91 7.06
C GLN A 413 19.36 -20.36 6.23
N LYS A 414 18.59 -21.33 6.75
CA LYS A 414 17.36 -21.82 6.10
C LYS A 414 16.29 -20.74 6.01
N LEU A 415 16.14 -19.96 7.09
CA LEU A 415 15.22 -18.82 7.13
C LEU A 415 15.67 -17.71 6.18
N LEU A 416 16.97 -17.37 6.17
CA LEU A 416 17.52 -16.34 5.31
C LEU A 416 17.27 -16.66 3.83
N VAL A 417 17.60 -17.88 3.37
CA VAL A 417 17.35 -18.24 1.96
C VAL A 417 15.85 -18.24 1.64
N SER A 418 14.99 -18.69 2.56
CA SER A 418 13.55 -18.71 2.31
C SER A 418 12.98 -17.30 2.21
N CYS A 419 13.42 -16.38 3.08
CA CYS A 419 13.00 -14.98 3.02
C CYS A 419 13.51 -14.29 1.75
N ILE A 420 14.78 -14.49 1.38
CA ILE A 420 15.35 -13.94 0.14
C ILE A 420 14.59 -14.46 -1.08
N SER A 421 14.34 -15.77 -1.16
CA SER A 421 13.63 -16.37 -2.29
C SER A 421 12.23 -15.78 -2.46
N ASN A 422 11.54 -15.48 -1.35
CA ASN A 422 10.21 -14.90 -1.40
C ASN A 422 10.17 -13.47 -1.95
N ILE A 423 11.21 -12.66 -1.76
CA ILE A 423 11.13 -11.22 -2.03
C ILE A 423 12.12 -10.69 -3.07
N ALA A 424 13.22 -11.39 -3.35
CA ALA A 424 14.29 -10.81 -4.18
C ALA A 424 13.83 -10.50 -5.62
N GLY A 425 12.96 -11.32 -6.20
CA GLY A 425 12.34 -10.98 -7.49
C GLY A 425 11.52 -9.68 -7.44
N MET A 426 10.73 -9.48 -6.38
CA MET A 426 9.96 -8.24 -6.19
C MET A 426 10.87 -7.03 -6.02
N VAL A 427 11.96 -7.18 -5.25
CA VAL A 427 12.98 -6.12 -5.08
C VAL A 427 13.59 -5.73 -6.43
N VAL A 428 13.87 -6.69 -7.30
CA VAL A 428 14.40 -6.39 -8.65
C VAL A 428 13.43 -5.54 -9.46
N LEU A 429 12.12 -5.84 -9.43
CA LEU A 429 11.13 -5.02 -10.14
C LEU A 429 11.07 -3.58 -9.60
N ILE A 430 11.07 -3.42 -8.28
CA ILE A 430 11.10 -2.11 -7.63
C ILE A 430 12.37 -1.34 -8.05
N VAL A 431 13.55 -1.98 -7.97
CA VAL A 431 14.81 -1.34 -8.34
C VAL A 431 14.81 -0.89 -9.80
N ILE A 432 14.36 -1.74 -10.73
CA ILE A 432 14.27 -1.39 -12.15
C ILE A 432 13.35 -0.18 -12.35
N GLN A 433 12.13 -0.23 -11.80
CA GLN A 433 11.13 0.83 -11.91
C GLN A 433 11.66 2.18 -11.44
N TYR A 434 12.20 2.23 -10.22
CA TYR A 434 12.61 3.50 -9.62
C TYR A 434 13.97 3.97 -10.13
N SER A 435 14.85 3.07 -10.60
CA SER A 435 16.10 3.48 -11.26
C SER A 435 15.83 4.16 -12.59
N ALA A 436 14.86 3.67 -13.37
CA ALA A 436 14.42 4.33 -14.61
C ALA A 436 13.78 5.69 -14.30
N LEU A 437 12.85 5.74 -13.36
CA LEU A 437 12.18 6.98 -12.96
C LEU A 437 13.16 8.06 -12.48
N ILE A 438 14.17 7.70 -11.70
CA ILE A 438 15.20 8.63 -11.22
C ILE A 438 16.15 9.08 -12.35
N ALA A 439 16.44 8.19 -13.31
CA ALA A 439 17.41 8.45 -14.37
C ALA A 439 16.86 9.39 -15.45
N ASP A 440 15.62 9.17 -15.89
CA ASP A 440 15.04 9.87 -17.04
C ASP A 440 13.51 10.05 -16.98
N GLY A 441 12.89 9.85 -15.81
CA GLY A 441 11.44 9.99 -15.66
C GLY A 441 10.61 8.79 -16.16
N THR A 442 11.25 7.73 -16.67
CA THR A 442 10.52 6.62 -17.31
C THR A 442 9.88 5.67 -16.30
N ILE A 443 8.62 5.30 -16.57
CA ILE A 443 7.88 4.25 -15.86
C ILE A 443 8.00 2.93 -16.64
N THR A 444 8.80 1.99 -16.13
CA THR A 444 9.08 0.71 -16.83
C THR A 444 7.90 -0.26 -16.80
N PHE A 445 7.21 -0.34 -15.67
CA PHE A 445 6.08 -1.23 -15.42
C PHE A 445 4.87 -0.42 -14.93
N ASN A 446 3.69 -1.05 -14.87
CA ASN A 446 2.55 -0.38 -14.26
C ASN A 446 2.85 -0.03 -12.79
N ALA A 447 2.94 1.27 -12.48
CA ALA A 447 3.40 1.80 -11.20
C ALA A 447 2.58 1.28 -10.01
N MET A 448 1.25 1.18 -10.17
CA MET A 448 0.38 0.75 -9.07
C MET A 448 0.72 -0.66 -8.60
N ARG A 449 1.06 -1.58 -9.51
CA ARG A 449 1.42 -2.96 -9.15
C ARG A 449 2.80 -3.03 -8.52
N ILE A 450 3.72 -2.14 -8.89
CA ILE A 450 5.04 -2.06 -8.26
C ILE A 450 4.93 -1.49 -6.84
N VAL A 451 4.17 -0.42 -6.63
CA VAL A 451 3.93 0.17 -5.29
C VAL A 451 3.29 -0.83 -4.34
N ASN A 452 2.35 -1.66 -4.83
CA ASN A 452 1.73 -2.72 -4.04
C ASN A 452 2.72 -3.79 -3.53
N LEU A 453 3.96 -3.86 -4.05
CA LEU A 453 4.98 -4.80 -3.59
C LEU A 453 5.66 -4.36 -2.29
N PHE A 454 5.69 -3.05 -1.98
CA PHE A 454 6.36 -2.53 -0.77
C PHE A 454 5.95 -3.23 0.52
N PRO A 455 4.65 -3.38 0.87
CA PRO A 455 4.27 -4.08 2.10
C PRO A 455 4.65 -5.57 2.07
N LEU A 456 4.66 -6.20 0.89
CA LEU A 456 4.99 -7.63 0.74
C LEU A 456 6.45 -7.94 1.07
N LEU A 457 7.35 -6.98 0.91
CA LEU A 457 8.76 -7.10 1.31
C LEU A 457 8.94 -7.33 2.81
N VAL A 458 7.95 -6.94 3.62
CA VAL A 458 7.95 -7.15 5.08
C VAL A 458 7.03 -8.32 5.45
N LEU A 459 5.81 -8.33 4.90
CA LEU A 459 4.79 -9.31 5.25
C LEU A 459 5.26 -10.75 4.96
N ILE A 460 5.73 -11.04 3.75
CA ILE A 460 6.05 -12.43 3.37
C ILE A 460 7.22 -13.00 4.20
N PRO A 461 8.34 -12.27 4.43
CA PRO A 461 9.39 -12.73 5.32
C PRO A 461 8.94 -12.96 6.76
N VAL A 462 8.13 -12.05 7.33
CA VAL A 462 7.60 -12.22 8.70
C VAL A 462 6.75 -13.48 8.81
N ALA A 463 5.83 -13.69 7.86
CA ALA A 463 5.04 -14.90 7.78
C ALA A 463 5.91 -16.16 7.63
N THR A 464 6.98 -16.10 6.82
CA THR A 464 7.92 -17.22 6.63
C THR A 464 8.61 -17.60 7.93
N ILE A 465 9.13 -16.61 8.67
CA ILE A 465 9.85 -16.81 9.93
C ILE A 465 8.92 -17.39 11.00
N LEU A 466 7.71 -16.82 11.14
CA LEU A 466 6.77 -17.26 12.16
C LEU A 466 6.13 -18.60 11.79
N SER A 467 5.74 -18.82 10.53
CA SER A 467 5.23 -20.11 10.01
C SER A 467 6.20 -21.25 10.28
N ARG A 468 7.52 -21.01 10.20
CA ARG A 468 8.55 -21.98 10.58
C ARG A 468 8.45 -22.40 12.06
N GLN A 469 8.10 -21.48 12.97
CA GLN A 469 7.89 -21.82 14.39
C GLN A 469 6.67 -22.72 14.57
N TYR A 470 5.55 -22.41 13.91
CA TYR A 470 4.38 -23.29 13.89
C TYR A 470 4.71 -24.70 13.38
N PHE A 471 5.49 -24.80 12.31
CA PHE A 471 5.90 -26.08 11.76
C PHE A 471 6.80 -26.85 12.73
N LYS A 472 7.69 -26.19 13.47
CA LYS A 472 8.54 -26.84 14.46
C LYS A 472 7.75 -27.51 15.57
N GLU A 473 6.67 -26.89 16.04
CA GLU A 473 5.79 -27.44 17.07
C GLU A 473 4.86 -28.52 16.51
N THR A 474 4.27 -28.27 15.34
CA THR A 474 3.15 -29.09 14.86
C THR A 474 3.55 -30.16 13.84
N LYS A 475 4.72 -30.03 13.21
CA LYS A 475 5.22 -30.80 12.06
C LYS A 475 4.23 -30.90 10.90
N ASN A 476 3.30 -29.94 10.78
CA ASN A 476 2.38 -29.85 9.67
C ASN A 476 2.44 -28.48 9.01
N ILE A 477 2.14 -28.42 7.72
CA ILE A 477 2.17 -27.17 6.96
C ILE A 477 0.96 -26.28 7.24
N TYR A 478 -0.16 -26.85 7.73
CA TYR A 478 -1.45 -26.18 7.80
C TYR A 478 -1.53 -25.08 8.86
N THR A 479 -1.01 -25.32 10.06
CA THR A 479 -1.26 -24.44 11.22
C THR A 479 -0.74 -23.02 10.97
N GLY A 480 0.53 -22.89 10.58
CA GLY A 480 1.12 -21.58 10.25
C GLY A 480 0.48 -20.96 9.02
N SER A 481 0.20 -21.78 7.98
CA SER A 481 -0.38 -21.29 6.74
C SER A 481 -1.80 -20.76 6.90
N PHE A 482 -2.62 -21.35 7.77
CA PHE A 482 -3.95 -20.81 8.07
C PHE A 482 -3.89 -19.55 8.91
N VAL A 483 -2.98 -19.45 9.89
CA VAL A 483 -2.81 -18.21 10.66
C VAL A 483 -2.48 -17.05 9.72
N PHE A 484 -1.47 -17.19 8.87
CA PHE A 484 -1.07 -16.10 7.96
C PHE A 484 -2.03 -15.92 6.79
N GLY A 485 -2.66 -16.99 6.30
CA GLY A 485 -3.69 -16.91 5.27
C GLY A 485 -4.89 -16.07 5.73
N ILE A 486 -5.39 -16.31 6.94
CA ILE A 486 -6.50 -15.53 7.51
C ILE A 486 -6.02 -14.11 7.85
N PHE A 487 -4.89 -13.98 8.56
CA PHE A 487 -4.39 -12.68 8.99
C PHE A 487 -4.16 -11.73 7.81
N TYR A 488 -3.54 -12.20 6.72
CA TYR A 488 -3.27 -11.36 5.56
C TYR A 488 -4.47 -11.17 4.63
N ALA A 489 -5.42 -12.10 4.59
CA ALA A 489 -6.70 -11.80 3.96
C ALA A 489 -7.38 -10.60 4.62
N ILE A 490 -7.42 -10.57 5.96
CA ILE A 490 -8.02 -9.45 6.70
C ILE A 490 -7.19 -8.17 6.54
N VAL A 491 -5.87 -8.22 6.73
CA VAL A 491 -4.99 -7.05 6.57
C VAL A 491 -5.10 -6.46 5.16
N THR A 492 -5.13 -7.29 4.12
CA THR A 492 -5.27 -6.82 2.74
C THR A 492 -6.62 -6.15 2.54
N CYS A 493 -7.72 -6.86 2.82
CA CYS A 493 -9.07 -6.33 2.60
C CYS A 493 -9.35 -5.06 3.40
N ALA A 494 -8.89 -4.98 4.65
CA ALA A 494 -9.04 -3.79 5.48
C ALA A 494 -8.37 -2.53 4.88
N ASN A 495 -7.33 -2.69 4.06
CA ASN A 495 -6.55 -1.60 3.49
C ASN A 495 -6.86 -1.27 2.03
N THR A 496 -7.82 -1.97 1.42
CA THR A 496 -8.16 -1.80 0.01
C THR A 496 -9.53 -1.14 -0.17
N ALA A 497 -9.81 -0.50 -1.30
CA ALA A 497 -11.16 -0.04 -1.62
C ALA A 497 -12.03 -1.23 -2.12
N PHE A 498 -13.30 -1.29 -1.73
CA PHE A 498 -14.26 -2.19 -2.34
C PHE A 498 -15.14 -1.38 -3.31
N LEU A 499 -15.31 -1.90 -4.53
CA LEU A 499 -16.14 -1.29 -5.57
C LEU A 499 -17.39 -2.14 -5.87
N GLY A 500 -17.36 -3.42 -5.53
CA GLY A 500 -18.55 -4.29 -5.49
C GLY A 500 -19.12 -4.39 -4.08
N SER A 501 -20.39 -4.81 -3.97
CA SER A 501 -20.98 -5.21 -2.68
C SER A 501 -21.74 -6.53 -2.79
N LEU A 502 -21.61 -7.37 -1.75
CA LEU A 502 -22.41 -8.58 -1.54
C LEU A 502 -23.52 -8.39 -0.50
N ILE A 503 -23.38 -7.38 0.37
CA ILE A 503 -24.27 -7.07 1.50
C ILE A 503 -24.45 -5.57 1.66
#